data_AF-A0A4Q2UNN7-F1
#
_entry.id   AF-A0A4Q2UNN7-F1
#
_cell.length_a   1.000
_cell.length_b   1.000
_cell.length_c   1.000
_cell.angle_alpha   90.00
_cell.angle_beta   90.00
_cell.angle_gamma   90.00
#
_symmetry.space_group_name_H-M   'P 1'
#
loop_
_entity.id
_entity.type
_entity.pdbx_description
1 polymer ?
#
loop_
_entity_poly.entity_id
_entity_poly.type
_entity_poly.pdbx_seq_one_letter_code
_entity_poly.pdbx_strand_id
1 'polypeptide(L)' 'MITIRNKFILLAAGFWLVGILLVLLGAYGKSAGWEATGLLLTIGVTAQAIGFGFLGYVLMQAVFSRRK' A
#
# COMPACT_ATOMS: atom_id res chain seq x y z
N MET A 1 5.07 -4.20 22.47
CA MET A 1 4.98 -5.60 21.99
C MET A 1 4.12 -5.62 20.71
N ILE A 2 4.71 -5.93 19.55
CA ILE A 2 3.98 -5.90 18.27
C ILE A 2 3.30 -7.26 18.06
N THR A 3 1.97 -7.31 18.15
CA THR A 3 1.18 -8.50 17.83
C THR A 3 1.20 -8.78 16.32
N ILE A 4 0.90 -10.01 15.90
CA ILE A 4 0.86 -10.38 14.46
C ILE A 4 -0.07 -9.44 13.67
N ARG A 5 -1.24 -9.10 14.22
CA ARG A 5 -2.18 -8.15 13.62
C ARG A 5 -1.58 -6.75 13.46
N ASN A 6 -0.83 -6.26 14.46
CA ASN A 6 -0.17 -4.96 14.39
C ASN A 6 0.92 -4.93 13.31
N LYS A 7 1.61 -6.05 13.04
CA LYS A 7 2.62 -6.12 11.96
C LYS A 7 1.98 -5.90 10.58
N PHE A 8 0.85 -6.54 10.30
CA PHE A 8 0.19 -6.42 9.00
C PHE A 8 -0.50 -5.07 8.80
N ILE A 9 -1.00 -4.44 9.87
CA ILE A 9 -1.49 -3.05 9.81
C ILE A 9 -0.35 -2.09 9.46
N LEU A 10 0.81 -2.25 10.10
CA LEU A 10 1.99 -1.44 9.81
C LEU A 10 2.49 -1.65 8.37
N LEU A 11 2.51 -2.90 7.89
CA LEU A 11 2.84 -3.20 6.49
C LEU A 11 1.82 -2.56 5.53
N ALA A 12 0.53 -2.71 5.80
CA ALA A 12 -0.53 -2.09 4.98
C ALA A 12 -0.32 -0.57 4.88
N ALA A 13 -0.14 0.10 6.01
CA ALA A 13 0.09 1.54 6.07
C ALA A 13 1.39 1.95 5.34
N GLY A 14 2.48 1.21 5.53
CA GLY A 14 3.75 1.47 4.86
C GLY A 14 3.64 1.38 3.33
N PHE A 15 3.07 0.29 2.82
CA PHE A 15 2.84 0.12 1.39
C PHE A 15 1.89 1.18 0.82
N TRP A 16 0.86 1.56 1.58
CA TRP A 16 -0.10 2.56 1.13
C TRP A 16 0.51 3.97 1.03
N LEU A 17 1.28 4.38 2.05
CA LEU A 17 1.96 5.68 2.08
C LEU A 17 3.04 5.78 1.01
N VAL A 18 3.88 4.75 0.86
CA VAL A 18 4.90 4.70 -0.20
C VAL A 18 4.24 4.70 -1.58
N GLY A 19 3.15 3.95 -1.75
CA GLY A 19 2.37 3.92 -2.98
C GLY A 19 1.84 5.29 -3.36
N ILE A 20 1.25 6.04 -2.41
CA ILE A 20 0.80 7.42 -2.64
C ILE A 20 1.94 8.33 -3.09
N LEU A 21 3.08 8.28 -2.38
CA LEU A 21 4.22 9.12 -2.73
C LEU A 21 4.70 8.86 -4.15
N LEU A 22 4.79 7.60 -4.56
CA LEU A 22 5.19 7.22 -5.92
C LEU A 22 4.16 7.61 -6.98
N VAL A 23 2.87 7.49 -6.68
CA VAL A 23 1.80 7.96 -7.59
C VAL A 23 1.87 9.47 -7.77
N LEU A 24 2.03 10.24 -6.69
CA LEU A 24 2.14 11.70 -6.74
C LEU A 24 3.42 12.13 -7.48
N LEU A 25 4.55 11.47 -7.21
CA LEU A 25 5.80 11.69 -7.95
C LEU A 25 5.66 11.37 -9.43
N GLY A 26 4.99 10.27 -9.78
CA GLY A 26 4.70 9.92 -11.17
C GLY A 26 3.79 10.92 -11.85
N ALA A 27 2.73 11.38 -11.17
CA ALA A 27 1.82 12.39 -11.69
C ALA A 27 2.54 13.74 -11.94
N TYR A 28 3.40 14.16 -11.02
CA TYR A 28 4.28 15.31 -11.19
C TYR A 28 5.30 15.10 -12.32
N GLY A 29 5.92 13.91 -12.36
CA GLY A 29 6.86 13.53 -13.41
C GLY A 29 6.24 13.62 -14.81
N LYS A 30 4.95 13.30 -14.94
CA LYS A 30 4.20 13.46 -16.19
C LYS A 30 4.18 14.92 -16.66
N SER A 31 3.94 15.86 -15.74
CA SER A 31 3.96 17.30 -16.07
C SER A 31 5.38 17.84 -16.33
N ALA A 32 6.39 17.23 -15.72
CA ALA A 32 7.79 17.63 -15.85
C ALA A 32 8.53 16.93 -17.00
N GLY A 33 7.86 16.02 -17.74
CA GLY A 33 8.46 15.28 -18.86
C GLY A 33 9.44 14.17 -18.45
N TRP A 34 9.31 13.61 -17.24
CA TRP A 34 10.20 12.54 -16.77
C TRP A 34 9.91 11.22 -17.49
N GLU A 35 10.96 10.58 -18.01
CA GLU A 35 10.86 9.26 -18.66
C GLU A 35 10.35 8.17 -17.70
N ALA A 36 10.72 8.26 -16.42
CA ALA A 36 10.34 7.29 -15.38
C ALA A 36 8.87 7.37 -14.93
N THR A 37 8.08 8.30 -15.46
CA THR A 37 6.67 8.53 -15.07
C THR A 37 5.82 7.26 -15.05
N GLY A 38 5.85 6.48 -16.14
CA GLY A 38 5.05 5.26 -16.24
C GLY A 38 5.45 4.20 -15.21
N LEU A 39 6.75 4.09 -14.93
CA LEU A 39 7.28 3.18 -13.93
C LEU A 39 6.85 3.60 -12.51
N LEU A 40 6.99 4.89 -12.17
CA LEU A 40 6.59 5.43 -10.87
C LEU A 40 5.10 5.20 -10.58
N LEU A 41 4.24 5.45 -11.56
CA LEU A 41 2.81 5.19 -11.45
C LEU A 41 2.52 3.70 -11.27
N THR A 42 3.16 2.82 -12.05
CA THR A 42 2.97 1.37 -11.97
C THR A 42 3.39 0.82 -10.60
N ILE A 43 4.58 1.20 -10.13
CA ILE A 43 5.07 0.78 -8.81
C ILE A 43 4.17 1.34 -7.71
N GLY A 44 3.75 2.61 -7.82
CA GLY A 44 2.88 3.25 -6.83
C GLY A 44 1.52 2.56 -6.70
N VAL A 45 0.86 2.27 -7.82
CA VAL A 45 -0.42 1.53 -7.84
C VAL A 45 -0.24 0.10 -7.32
N THR A 46 0.85 -0.57 -7.70
CA THR A 46 1.15 -1.93 -7.22
C THR A 46 1.37 -1.94 -5.70
N ALA A 47 2.12 -0.97 -5.18
CA ALA A 47 2.33 -0.81 -3.74
C ALA A 47 1.00 -0.56 -3.01
N GLN A 48 0.10 0.27 -3.55
CA GLN A 48 -1.23 0.45 -2.97
C GLN A 48 -2.05 -0.84 -2.98
N ALA A 49 -2.03 -1.60 -4.07
CA ALA A 49 -2.73 -2.89 -4.16
C ALA A 49 -2.23 -3.89 -3.11
N ILE A 50 -0.91 -3.96 -2.90
CA ILE A 50 -0.30 -4.77 -1.83
C ILE A 50 -0.77 -4.28 -0.45
N GLY A 51 -0.78 -2.96 -0.22
CA GLY A 51 -1.27 -2.35 1.02
C GLY A 51 -2.72 -2.72 1.32
N PHE A 52 -3.60 -2.65 0.31
CA PHE A 52 -4.99 -3.09 0.43
C PHE A 52 -5.11 -4.61 0.66
N GLY A 53 -4.22 -5.42 0.09
CA GLY A 53 -4.15 -6.86 0.36
C GLY A 53 -3.86 -7.15 1.84
N PHE A 54 -2.88 -6.47 2.43
CA PHE A 54 -2.58 -6.60 3.87
C PHE A 54 -3.72 -6.10 4.75
N LEU A 55 -4.37 -4.99 4.38
CA LEU A 55 -5.54 -4.49 5.10
C LEU A 55 -6.69 -5.50 5.06
N GLY A 56 -6.99 -6.06 3.89
CA GLY A 56 -7.98 -7.11 3.71
C GLY A 56 -7.70 -8.33 4.57
N TYR A 57 -6.44 -8.79 4.62
CA TYR A 57 -6.02 -9.87 5.51
C TYR A 57 -6.32 -9.57 6.99
N VAL A 58 -5.98 -8.36 7.46
CA VAL A 58 -6.24 -7.94 8.84
C VAL A 58 -7.73 -7.89 9.15
N LEU A 59 -8.54 -7.39 8.21
CA LEU A 59 -9.99 -7.34 8.35
C LEU A 59 -10.60 -8.74 8.44
N MET A 60 -10.20 -9.65 7.55
CA MET A 60 -10.65 -11.04 7.57
C MET A 60 -10.26 -11.74 8.87
N GLN A 61 -9.00 -11.58 9.32
CA GLN A 61 -8.58 -12.11 10.61
C GLN A 61 -9.44 -11.54 11.76
N ALA A 62 -9.71 -10.25 11.78
CA ALA A 62 -10.53 -9.63 12.82
C ALA A 62 -11.98 -10.13 12.84
N VAL A 63 -12.58 -10.38 11.67
CA VAL A 63 -13.95 -10.89 11.54
C VAL A 63 -14.03 -12.36 11.92
N PHE A 64 -13.14 -13.20 11.39
CA PHE A 64 -13.19 -14.65 11.61
C PHE A 64 -12.64 -15.08 12.96
N SER A 65 -11.69 -14.34 13.56
CA SER A 65 -11.19 -14.63 14.91
C SER A 65 -12.22 -14.35 16.01
N ARG A 66 -13.31 -13.62 15.73
CA ARG A 66 -14.43 -13.43 16.67
C ARG A 66 -15.43 -14.60 16.69
N ARG A 67 -15.27 -15.61 15.81
CA ARG A 67 -16.17 -16.78 15.71
C ARG A 67 -15.62 -18.04 16.41
N LYS A 68 -14.63 -17.91 17.30
CA LYS A 68 -14.16 -18.99 18.17
C LYS A 68 -14.38 -18.63 19.62
#